data_AF-A0A448MLQ8-F1
#
_entry.id   AF-A0A448MLQ8-F1
#
_cell.length_a   1.000
_cell.length_b   1.000
_cell.length_c   1.000
_cell.angle_alpha   90.00
_cell.angle_beta   90.00
_cell.angle_gamma   90.00
#
_symmetry.space_group_name_H-M   'P 1'
#
loop_
_entity.id
_entity.type
_entity.pdbx_description
1 polymer ?
#
loop_
_entity_poly.entity_id
_entity_poly.type
_entity_poly.pdbx_seq_one_letter_code
_entity_poly.pdbx_strand_id
1 'polypeptide(L)' 'MYRTFNCGVGMVIALPQNQVETALALLKQAGENAWLIGHIEQATDGEEQVVIQ' A
#
# COMPACT_ATOMS: atom_id res chain seq x y z
N MET A 1 -0.98 -12.70 -13.37
CA MET A 1 -1.62 -12.75 -12.05
C MET A 1 -1.82 -11.36 -11.47
N TYR A 2 -0.76 -10.56 -11.25
CA TYR A 2 -0.85 -9.20 -10.66
C TYR A 2 -1.65 -8.14 -11.46
N ARG A 3 -2.00 -8.42 -12.72
CA ARG A 3 -2.83 -7.55 -13.56
C ARG A 3 -4.29 -8.03 -13.69
N THR A 4 -4.66 -9.07 -12.94
CA THR A 4 -5.99 -9.73 -13.06
C THR A 4 -6.55 -10.11 -11.70
N PHE A 5 -5.70 -10.60 -10.79
CA PHE A 5 -6.05 -10.92 -9.40
C PHE A 5 -5.44 -9.89 -8.46
N ASN A 6 -6.13 -9.62 -7.36
CA ASN A 6 -5.67 -8.71 -6.32
C ASN A 6 -4.56 -9.30 -5.42
N CYS A 7 -4.31 -10.61 -5.52
CA CYS A 7 -3.29 -11.33 -4.76
C CYS A 7 -3.33 -11.06 -3.24
N GLY A 8 -4.52 -10.87 -2.66
CA GLY A 8 -4.70 -10.63 -1.22
C GLY A 8 -4.68 -9.17 -0.80
N VAL A 9 -4.51 -8.22 -1.74
CA VAL A 9 -4.56 -6.78 -1.47
C VAL A 9 -5.83 -6.18 -2.08
N GLY A 10 -6.88 -6.04 -1.29
CA GLY A 10 -8.16 -5.49 -1.75
C GLY A 10 -8.17 -3.96 -1.93
N MET A 11 -7.32 -3.25 -1.20
CA MET A 11 -7.25 -1.79 -1.18
C MET A 11 -5.84 -1.31 -0.85
N VAL A 12 -5.42 -0.19 -1.43
CA VAL A 12 -4.16 0.51 -1.12
C VAL A 12 -4.48 1.94 -0.71
N ILE A 13 -3.88 2.41 0.39
CA ILE A 13 -4.09 3.74 0.96
C ILE A 13 -2.74 4.46 1.03
N ALA A 14 -2.68 5.67 0.48
CA ALA A 14 -1.52 6.55 0.60
C ALA A 14 -1.73 7.53 1.76
N LEU A 15 -0.76 7.63 2.66
CA LEU A 15 -0.77 8.55 3.81
C LEU A 15 0.65 8.99 4.18
N PRO A 16 0.80 10.08 4.97
CA PRO A 16 2.11 10.49 5.49
C PRO A 16 2.77 9.40 6.33
N GLN A 17 4.09 9.22 6.18
CA GLN A 17 4.85 8.17 6.86
C GLN A 17 4.72 8.21 8.40
N ASN A 18 4.56 9.39 8.97
CA ASN A 18 4.40 9.58 10.42
C ASN A 18 3.01 9.17 10.95
N GLN A 19 2.06 8.83 10.08
CA GLN A 19 0.71 8.39 10.48
C GLN A 19 0.50 6.88 10.31
N VAL A 20 1.52 6.12 9.86
CA VAL A 20 1.40 4.68 9.58
C VAL A 20 0.91 3.89 10.79
N GLU A 21 1.49 4.08 11.97
CA GLU A 21 1.11 3.34 13.17
C GLU A 21 -0.34 3.63 13.60
N THR A 22 -0.75 4.89 13.54
CA THR A 22 -2.13 5.32 13.85
C THR A 22 -3.12 4.70 12.86
N ALA A 23 -2.81 4.72 11.57
CA ALA A 23 -3.66 4.14 10.53
C ALA A 23 -3.79 2.61 10.71
N LEU A 24 -2.68 1.90 10.95
CA LEU A 24 -2.69 0.46 11.18
C LEU A 24 -3.50 0.09 12.44
N ALA A 25 -3.38 0.86 13.52
CA ALA A 25 -4.16 0.64 14.74
C ALA A 25 -5.67 0.82 14.48
N LEU A 26 -6.06 1.87 13.75
CA LEU A 26 -7.45 2.14 13.40
C LEU A 26 -8.04 1.04 12.50
N LEU A 27 -7.30 0.62 11.47
CA LEU A 27 -7.73 -0.45 10.57
C LEU A 27 -7.88 -1.78 11.32
N LYS A 28 -6.94 -2.11 12.20
CA LYS A 28 -7.04 -3.29 13.05
C LYS A 28 -8.25 -3.24 13.99
N GLN A 29 -8.56 -2.08 14.57
CA GLN A 29 -9.77 -1.91 15.39
C GLN A 29 -11.06 -2.06 14.58
N ALA A 30 -11.05 -1.65 13.31
CA ALA A 30 -12.16 -1.86 12.39
C ALA A 30 -12.32 -3.32 11.92
N GLY A 31 -11.40 -4.22 12.30
CA GLY A 31 -11.41 -5.63 11.89
C GLY A 31 -10.68 -5.91 10.57
N GLU A 32 -9.99 -4.91 10.02
CA GLU A 32 -9.25 -5.04 8.78
C GLU A 32 -7.85 -5.63 9.02
N ASN A 33 -7.35 -6.35 8.01
CA ASN A 33 -5.97 -6.85 7.98
C ASN A 33 -5.10 -5.94 7.10
N ALA A 34 -4.45 -4.95 7.71
CA ALA A 34 -3.62 -3.97 7.03
C ALA A 34 -2.14 -4.07 7.43
N TRP A 35 -1.25 -3.81 6.48
CA TRP A 35 0.20 -3.74 6.69
C TRP A 35 0.82 -2.67 5.79
N LEU A 36 2.03 -2.23 6.11
CA LEU A 36 2.79 -1.34 5.24
C LEU A 36 3.30 -2.15 4.03
N ILE A 37 2.71 -1.89 2.86
CA ILE A 37 3.05 -2.62 1.63
C ILE A 37 4.25 -2.02 0.88
N GLY A 38 4.56 -0.73 1.12
CA GLY A 38 5.65 -0.02 0.45
C GLY A 38 5.55 1.49 0.66
N HIS A 39 6.21 2.25 -0.20
CA HIS A 39 6.26 3.71 -0.19
C HIS A 39 6.17 4.28 -1.60
N ILE A 40 5.90 5.58 -1.69
CA ILE A 40 5.83 6.30 -2.97
C ILE A 40 7.15 7.04 -3.19
N GLU A 41 7.73 6.88 -4.38
CA GLU A 41 8.93 7.58 -4.82
C GLU A 41 8.66 8.39 -6.09
N GLN A 42 9.57 9.31 -6.43
CA GLN A 42 9.53 9.97 -7.73
C GLN A 42 9.92 8.96 -8.81
N ALA A 43 9.09 8.85 -9.85
CA ALA A 43 9.41 8.11 -11.06
C ALA A 43 9.90 9.09 -12.14
N THR A 44 10.89 8.69 -12.92
CA THR A 44 11.29 9.41 -14.15
C THR A 44 10.42 9.00 -15.35
N ASP A 45 10.44 9.79 -16.42
CA ASP A 45 9.63 9.49 -17.60
C ASP A 45 10.00 8.13 -18.22
N GLY A 46 9.01 7.26 -18.33
CA GLY A 46 9.18 5.91 -18.87
C GLY A 46 9.53 4.83 -17.83
N GLU A 47 9.69 5.20 -16.56
CA GLU A 47 9.85 4.22 -15.48
C GLU A 47 8.53 3.52 -15.12
N GLU A 48 8.65 2.27 -14.70
CA GLU A 48 7.54 1.46 -14.23
C GLU A 48 6.91 2.13 -12.99
N GLN A 49 5.62 2.42 -13.08
CA GLN A 49 4.87 3.10 -12.01
C GLN A 49 4.69 2.24 -10.76
N VAL A 50 4.87 0.92 -10.89
CA VAL A 50 4.77 -0.05 -9.79
C VAL A 50 5.88 -1.07 -9.93
N VAL A 51 6.74 -1.14 -8.93
CA VAL A 51 7.79 -2.15 -8.80
C VAL A 51 7.45 -3.08 -7.63
N ILE A 52 7.39 -4.39 -7.90
CA ILE A 52 7.16 -5.42 -6.87
C ILE A 52 8.49 -6.14 -6.66
N GLN A 53 8.99 -6.12 -5.42
CA GLN A 53 10.25 -6.77 -5.00
C GLN A 53 9.98 -8.02 -4.18
#